data_AF-T1A224-F1
#
_entry.id   AF-T1A224-F1
#
_cell.length_a   1.000
_cell.length_b   1.000
_cell.length_c   1.000
_cell.angle_alpha   90.00
_cell.angle_beta   90.00
_cell.angle_gamma   90.00
#
_symmetry.space_group_name_H-M   'P 1'
#
loop_
_entity.id
_entity.type
_entity.pdbx_description
1 polymer ?
#
loop_
_entity_poly.entity_id
_entity_poly.type
_entity_poly.pdbx_seq_one_letter_code
_entity_poly.pdbx_strand_id
1 'polypeptide(L)'
;SHRRVGLAPGARPALERGREAVERVVAAGAPVYGVTTGFGALSDRFIPPESVGELQRSLVESHASGVGPPSPRRVVRGLILLRANSLAQGSSGVRPEVIDRLLDY
;
A
#
# COMPACT_ATOMS: atom_id res chain seq x y z
N SER A 1 5.66 2.63 -27.63
CA SER A 1 4.26 2.24 -27.39
C SER A 1 4.23 1.29 -26.19
N HIS A 2 3.45 1.60 -25.15
CA HIS A 2 3.27 0.72 -23.99
C HIS A 2 1.83 0.19 -24.00
N ARG A 3 1.65 -1.10 -23.68
CA ARG A 3 0.31 -1.69 -23.56
C ARG A 3 -0.40 -1.11 -22.34
N ARG A 4 -1.69 -0.76 -22.51
CA ARG A 4 -2.59 -0.47 -21.39
C ARG A 4 -2.85 -1.75 -20.61
N VAL A 5 -2.95 -1.60 -19.30
CA VAL A 5 -3.26 -2.66 -18.34
C VAL A 5 -4.47 -2.23 -17.53
N GLY A 6 -5.23 -3.19 -17.03
CA GLY A 6 -6.43 -2.95 -16.24
C GLY A 6 -6.65 -4.07 -15.25
N LEU A 7 -7.57 -3.84 -14.31
CA LEU A 7 -7.95 -4.83 -13.32
C LEU A 7 -8.87 -5.88 -13.94
N ALA A 8 -8.71 -7.14 -13.49
CA ALA A 8 -9.69 -8.18 -13.78
C ALA A 8 -11.03 -7.84 -13.10
N PRO A 9 -12.18 -8.27 -13.64
CA PRO A 9 -13.50 -7.91 -13.11
C PRO A 9 -13.68 -8.21 -11.61
N GLY A 10 -13.09 -9.29 -11.10
CA GLY A 10 -13.17 -9.68 -9.69
C GLY A 10 -12.23 -8.95 -8.73
N ALA A 11 -11.26 -8.18 -9.25
CA ALA A 11 -10.21 -7.57 -8.43
C ALA A 11 -10.74 -6.40 -7.58
N ARG A 12 -11.60 -5.53 -8.14
CA ARG A 12 -12.19 -4.40 -7.40
C ARG A 12 -13.00 -4.86 -6.17
N PRO A 13 -13.95 -5.80 -6.31
CA PRO A 13 -14.66 -6.34 -5.15
C PRO A 13 -13.73 -7.00 -4.12
N ALA A 14 -12.65 -7.64 -4.54
CA ALA A 14 -11.68 -8.23 -3.62
C ALA A 14 -10.92 -7.16 -2.81
N LEU A 15 -10.54 -6.05 -3.45
CA LEU A 15 -9.90 -4.91 -2.80
C LEU A 15 -10.81 -4.24 -1.78
N GLU A 16 -12.07 -4.01 -2.14
CA GLU A 16 -13.08 -3.42 -1.26
C GLU A 16 -13.28 -4.27 -0.01
N ARG A 17 -13.46 -5.59 -0.15
CA ARG A 17 -13.57 -6.51 0.99
C ARG A 17 -12.31 -6.51 1.87
N GLY A 18 -11.14 -6.51 1.26
CA GLY A 18 -9.87 -6.43 2.00
C GLY A 18 -9.75 -5.12 2.78
N ARG A 19 -10.21 -4.01 2.19
CA ARG A 19 -10.19 -2.70 2.82
C ARG A 19 -11.15 -2.62 4.00
N GLU A 20 -12.38 -3.10 3.83
CA GLU A 20 -13.38 -3.19 4.91
C GLU A 20 -12.87 -4.02 6.09
N ALA A 21 -12.11 -5.10 5.83
CA ALA A 21 -11.53 -5.91 6.89
C ALA A 21 -10.54 -5.09 7.74
N VAL A 22 -9.66 -4.30 7.13
CA VAL A 22 -8.76 -3.40 7.86
C VAL A 22 -9.55 -2.36 8.66
N GLU A 23 -10.57 -1.76 8.07
CA GLU A 23 -11.38 -0.73 8.74
C GLU A 23 -12.12 -1.27 9.96
N ARG A 24 -12.66 -2.49 9.89
CA ARG A 24 -13.25 -3.16 11.06
C ARG A 24 -12.25 -3.40 12.17
N VAL A 25 -11.03 -3.86 11.85
CA VAL A 25 -10.01 -4.13 12.86
C VAL A 25 -9.52 -2.85 13.52
N VAL A 26 -9.36 -1.76 12.74
CA VAL A 26 -9.03 -0.43 13.27
C VAL A 26 -10.14 0.11 14.17
N ALA A 27 -11.40 0.01 13.73
CA ALA A 27 -12.55 0.46 14.51
C ALA A 27 -12.72 -0.32 15.83
N ALA A 28 -12.31 -1.59 15.86
CA ALA A 28 -12.30 -2.40 17.07
C ALA A 28 -11.17 -2.04 18.06
N GLY A 29 -10.27 -1.11 17.70
CA GLY A 29 -9.14 -0.71 18.55
C GLY A 29 -8.05 -1.77 18.69
N ALA A 30 -8.05 -2.79 17.83
CA ALA A 30 -7.07 -3.86 17.92
C ALA A 30 -5.66 -3.37 17.49
N PRO A 31 -4.59 -3.84 18.16
CA PRO A 31 -3.22 -3.56 17.73
C PRO A 31 -2.92 -4.30 16.42
N VAL A 32 -2.59 -3.55 15.38
CA VAL A 32 -2.26 -4.05 14.05
C VAL A 32 -0.97 -3.41 13.60
N TYR A 33 0.03 -4.26 13.33
CA TYR A 33 1.35 -3.85 12.88
C TYR A 33 1.28 -2.89 11.68
N GLY A 34 1.87 -1.71 11.83
CA GLY A 34 1.96 -0.70 10.77
C GLY A 34 0.63 -0.05 10.39
N VAL A 35 -0.45 -0.30 11.12
CA VAL A 35 -1.76 0.35 10.95
C VAL A 35 -2.14 1.14 12.20
N THR A 36 -2.16 0.49 13.37
CA THR A 36 -2.40 1.11 14.69
C THR A 36 -1.20 1.01 15.60
N THR A 37 -0.11 0.39 15.14
CA THR A 37 1.19 0.39 15.81
C THR A 37 2.31 0.88 14.90
N GLY A 38 3.48 1.16 15.48
CA GLY A 38 4.68 1.53 14.72
C GLY A 38 5.27 0.39 13.88
N PHE A 39 6.43 0.66 13.28
CA PHE A 39 7.15 -0.29 12.43
C PHE A 39 8.45 -0.76 13.09
N GLY A 40 8.91 -1.96 12.77
CA GLY A 40 10.19 -2.50 13.24
C GLY A 40 10.32 -2.46 14.77
N ALA A 41 11.34 -1.75 15.26
CA ALA A 41 11.60 -1.60 16.69
C ALA A 41 10.50 -0.87 17.48
N LEU A 42 9.55 -0.21 16.80
CA LEU A 42 8.40 0.47 17.40
C LEU A 42 7.09 -0.31 17.21
N SER A 43 7.17 -1.59 16.85
CA SER A 43 6.01 -2.45 16.55
C SER A 43 5.06 -2.68 17.73
N ASP A 44 5.56 -2.53 18.95
CA ASP A 44 4.84 -2.66 20.22
C ASP A 44 4.19 -1.34 20.68
N ARG A 45 4.50 -0.21 20.01
CA ARG A 45 3.93 1.09 20.36
C ARG A 45 2.63 1.34 19.63
N PHE A 46 1.56 1.57 20.41
CA PHE A 46 0.29 2.06 19.89
C PHE A 46 0.42 3.47 19.32
N ILE A 47 -0.28 3.73 18.22
CA ILE A 47 -0.28 5.00 17.51
C ILE A 47 -1.71 5.56 17.51
N PRO A 48 -1.92 6.78 18.04
CA PRO A 48 -3.22 7.44 18.00
C PRO A 48 -3.73 7.61 16.55
N PRO A 49 -5.04 7.45 16.29
CA PRO A 49 -5.63 7.56 14.94
C PRO A 49 -5.25 8.85 14.20
N GLU A 50 -5.18 9.98 14.90
CA GLU A 50 -4.81 11.29 14.37
C GLU A 50 -3.35 11.34 13.87
N SER A 51 -2.47 10.50 14.43
CA SER A 51 -1.05 10.42 14.05
C SER A 51 -0.78 9.40 12.95
N VAL A 52 -1.75 8.55 12.59
CA VAL A 52 -1.57 7.49 11.58
C VAL A 52 -1.19 8.09 10.22
N GLY A 53 -1.80 9.22 9.83
CA GLY A 53 -1.47 9.89 8.57
C GLY A 53 -0.01 10.34 8.49
N GLU A 54 0.49 10.95 9.57
CA GLU A 54 1.88 11.36 9.68
C GLU A 54 2.83 10.15 9.72
N LEU A 55 2.49 9.12 10.49
CA LEU A 55 3.25 7.87 10.55
C LEU A 55 3.45 7.25 9.17
N GLN A 56 2.40 7.14 8.35
CA GLN A 56 2.48 6.56 7.00
C GLN A 56 3.34 7.43 6.07
N ARG A 57 3.30 8.76 6.21
CA ARG A 57 4.16 9.67 5.46
C ARG A 57 5.63 9.49 5.85
N SER A 58 5.92 9.55 7.14
CA SER A 58 7.29 9.41 7.68
C SER A 58 7.89 8.05 7.34
N LEU A 59 7.06 6.99 7.23
CA LEU A 59 7.51 5.69 6.75
C LEU A 59 8.08 5.77 5.33
N VAL A 60 7.36 6.39 4.39
CA VAL A 60 7.82 6.54 3.00
C VAL A 60 9.10 7.37 2.95
N GLU A 61 9.16 8.48 3.69
CA GLU A 61 10.31 9.38 3.70
C GLU A 61 11.57 8.72 4.27
N SER A 62 11.44 8.01 5.40
CA SER A 62 12.56 7.30 6.03
C SER A 62 13.10 6.12 5.20
N HIS A 63 12.28 5.52 4.35
CA HIS A 63 12.67 4.39 3.50
C HIS A 63 13.04 4.79 2.07
N ALA A 64 12.91 6.08 1.72
CA ALA A 64 13.35 6.65 0.45
C ALA A 64 14.88 6.81 0.39
N SER A 65 15.61 5.75 0.74
CA SER A 65 17.07 5.73 0.92
C SER A 65 17.82 5.08 -0.25
N GLY A 66 17.22 5.02 -1.42
CA GLY A 66 17.86 4.47 -2.63
C GLY A 66 19.04 5.35 -3.06
N VAL A 67 20.18 4.73 -3.39
CA VAL A 67 21.41 5.42 -3.82
C VAL A 67 21.85 4.95 -5.20
N GLY A 68 22.67 5.76 -5.88
CA GLY A 68 23.20 5.47 -7.21
C GLY A 68 22.28 5.92 -8.36
N PRO A 69 22.58 5.53 -9.61
CA PRO A 69 21.82 5.96 -10.78
C PRO A 69 20.37 5.46 -10.77
N PRO A 70 19.41 6.26 -11.27
CA PRO A 70 18.03 5.82 -11.43
C PRO A 70 17.91 4.57 -12.32
N SER A 71 17.00 3.67 -11.94
CA SER A 71 16.69 2.50 -12.78
C SER A 71 16.09 2.92 -14.12
N PRO A 72 16.36 2.20 -15.23
CA PRO A 72 15.73 2.48 -16.52
C PRO A 72 14.21 2.45 -16.43
N ARG A 73 13.52 3.35 -17.15
CA ARG A 73 12.05 3.48 -17.14
C ARG A 73 11.32 2.14 -17.32
N ARG A 74 11.83 1.24 -18.16
CA ARG A 74 11.24 -0.10 -18.39
C ARG A 74 11.23 -0.97 -17.12
N VAL A 75 12.28 -0.88 -16.30
CA VAL A 75 12.41 -1.62 -15.03
C VAL A 75 11.44 -1.06 -14.02
N VAL A 76 11.36 0.28 -13.89
CA VAL A 76 10.41 0.95 -12.99
C VAL A 76 8.97 0.59 -13.33
N ARG A 77 8.59 0.60 -14.62
CA ARG A 77 7.25 0.18 -15.05
C ARG A 77 6.96 -1.30 -14.74
N GLY A 78 7.95 -2.17 -14.87
CA GLY A 78 7.82 -3.58 -14.47
C GLY A 78 7.58 -3.73 -12.97
N LEU A 79 8.34 -3.00 -12.13
CA LEU A 79 8.18 -2.99 -10.68
C LEU A 79 6.77 -2.52 -10.27
N ILE A 80 6.30 -1.41 -10.86
CA ILE A 80 4.97 -0.87 -10.60
C ILE A 80 3.87 -1.86 -10.98
N LEU A 81 4.00 -2.51 -12.15
CA LEU A 81 3.04 -3.53 -12.59
C LEU A 81 2.99 -4.73 -11.64
N LEU A 82 4.16 -5.25 -11.22
CA LEU A 82 4.24 -6.35 -10.25
C LEU A 82 3.60 -5.96 -8.91
N ARG A 83 3.85 -4.73 -8.45
CA ARG A 83 3.25 -4.24 -7.21
C ARG A 83 1.73 -4.09 -7.33
N ALA A 84 1.24 -3.51 -8.43
CA ALA A 84 -0.19 -3.39 -8.70
C ALA A 84 -0.87 -4.77 -8.73
N ASN A 85 -0.27 -5.75 -9.41
CA ASN A 85 -0.81 -7.10 -9.49
C ASN A 85 -0.84 -7.82 -8.12
N SER A 86 0.21 -7.64 -7.31
CA SER A 86 0.28 -8.19 -5.95
C SER A 86 -0.79 -7.57 -5.05
N LEU A 87 -0.99 -6.25 -5.12
CA LEU A 87 -2.03 -5.55 -4.35
C LEU A 87 -3.44 -5.94 -4.80
N ALA A 88 -3.66 -6.13 -6.11
CA ALA A 88 -4.93 -6.51 -6.70
C ALA A 88 -5.48 -7.87 -6.24
N GLN A 89 -4.68 -8.68 -5.54
CA GLN A 89 -5.16 -9.92 -4.90
C GLN A 89 -6.13 -9.66 -3.74
N GLY A 90 -6.22 -8.42 -3.23
CA GLY A 90 -7.21 -8.01 -2.23
C GLY A 90 -6.87 -8.34 -0.77
N SER A 91 -5.75 -9.01 -0.50
CA SER A 91 -5.34 -9.38 0.86
C SER A 91 -4.54 -8.32 1.61
N SER A 92 -4.18 -7.21 0.97
CA SER A 92 -3.33 -6.16 1.55
C SER A 92 -4.09 -5.08 2.33
N GLY A 93 -5.41 -4.96 2.13
CA GLY A 93 -6.22 -3.90 2.72
C GLY A 93 -5.92 -2.48 2.21
N VAL A 94 -5.22 -2.38 1.07
CA VAL A 94 -4.98 -1.11 0.39
C VAL A 94 -6.29 -0.52 -0.14
N ARG A 95 -6.39 0.81 -0.20
CA ARG A 95 -7.53 1.47 -0.84
C ARG A 95 -7.46 1.29 -2.37
N PRO A 96 -8.59 1.01 -3.07
CA PRO A 96 -8.59 0.75 -4.51
C PRO A 96 -7.92 1.84 -5.36
N GLU A 97 -8.06 3.12 -5.00
CA GLU A 97 -7.49 4.23 -5.75
C GLU A 97 -5.96 4.22 -5.79
N VAL A 98 -5.29 3.55 -4.83
CA VAL A 98 -3.84 3.39 -4.88
C VAL A 98 -3.43 2.55 -6.09
N ILE A 99 -4.21 1.53 -6.43
CA ILE A 99 -3.92 0.70 -7.60
C ILE A 99 -4.23 1.45 -8.89
N ASP A 100 -5.32 2.22 -8.92
CA ASP A 100 -5.62 3.10 -10.06
C ASP A 100 -4.42 4.03 -10.34
N ARG A 101 -3.83 4.64 -9.29
CA ARG A 101 -2.63 5.47 -9.44
C ARG A 101 -1.39 4.73 -9.93
N LEU A 102 -1.23 3.46 -9.57
CA LEU A 102 -0.13 2.64 -10.09
C LEU A 102 -0.34 2.28 -11.57
N LEU A 103 -1.58 2.02 -12.00
CA LEU A 103 -1.90 1.68 -13.38
C LEU A 103 -1.84 2.88 -14.33
N ASP A 104 -1.95 4.10 -13.80
CA ASP A 104 -1.85 5.36 -14.55
C ASP A 104 -0.39 5.78 -14.93
N TYR A 105 0.64 5.07 -14.44
CA TYR A 105 2.07 5.39 -14.65
C TYR A 105 2.69 4.91 -15.99
#